data_AF-A0A7J8YYK5-F1
#
_entry.id   AF-A0A7J8YYK5-F1
#
_cell.length_a   1.000
_cell.length_b   1.000
_cell.length_c   1.000
_cell.angle_alpha   90.00
_cell.angle_beta   90.00
_cell.angle_gamma   90.00
#
_symmetry.space_group_name_H-M   'P 1'
#
loop_
_entity.id
_entity.type
_entity.pdbx_description
1 polymer ?
#
loop_
_entity_poly.entity_id
_entity_poly.type
_entity_poly.pdbx_seq_one_letter_code
_entity_poly.pdbx_strand_id
1 'polypeptide(L)'
;MSSTGSTREENVYMAKLAEQAERYEEMVEFMEKVVKAVNVEELTVEERNLLSVAYKNVIGARRASWRIISSIEQKEESKGNGDHVAIIKEYRGKIEAELSKICDGILSLLESHLVPSASTAESKVFYLKMKGDYHRYLAEFKTGVERKEAAESTLLAYKSAQDIVIVELAPTHPIRLGLALNFSVFYYEILNSPDRACNLAKQAFDDAISELDTLGEESYKDSTLIMQLLRDNLTLWTSDITDEAGDEIKEAPLKPESGEGQ
;
A
#
# COMPACT_ATOMS: atom_id res chain seq x y z
N MET A 1 30.74 -14.79 25.43
CA MET A 1 29.82 -13.79 24.85
C MET A 1 30.27 -13.54 23.41
N SER A 2 29.67 -14.22 22.41
CA SER A 2 30.03 -14.05 20.98
C SER A 2 29.03 -14.71 19.99
N SER A 3 27.81 -15.08 20.38
CA SER A 3 26.91 -15.85 19.46
C SER A 3 25.78 -15.03 18.83
N THR A 4 25.36 -13.91 19.40
CA THR A 4 24.22 -13.14 18.88
C THR A 4 24.58 -12.21 17.71
N GLY A 5 25.80 -11.65 17.70
CA GLY A 5 26.30 -10.82 16.59
C GLY A 5 26.49 -11.62 15.29
N SER A 6 27.02 -12.85 15.39
CA SER A 6 27.22 -13.76 14.25
C SER A 6 25.90 -14.07 13.54
N THR A 7 24.84 -14.37 14.30
CA THR A 7 23.56 -14.81 13.71
C THR A 7 22.78 -13.67 13.04
N ARG A 8 22.87 -12.42 13.53
CA ARG A 8 22.21 -11.27 12.87
C ARG A 8 22.88 -10.98 11.53
N GLU A 9 24.20 -10.85 11.52
CA GLU A 9 24.99 -10.60 10.32
C GLU A 9 24.82 -11.72 9.28
N GLU A 10 24.83 -12.98 9.71
CA GLU A 10 24.55 -14.14 8.84
C GLU A 10 23.15 -14.05 8.20
N ASN A 11 22.10 -13.73 8.98
CA ASN A 11 20.76 -13.62 8.42
C ASN A 11 20.63 -12.43 7.44
N VAL A 12 21.27 -11.29 7.74
CA VAL A 12 21.31 -10.14 6.80
C VAL A 12 22.03 -10.52 5.50
N TYR A 13 23.16 -11.22 5.60
CA TYR A 13 23.89 -11.72 4.43
C TYR A 13 23.05 -12.70 3.60
N MET A 14 22.36 -13.63 4.26
CA MET A 14 21.45 -14.57 3.61
C MET A 14 20.25 -13.87 2.96
N ALA A 15 19.69 -12.83 3.58
CA ALA A 15 18.63 -12.02 2.98
C ALA A 15 19.10 -11.34 1.68
N LYS A 16 20.32 -10.78 1.66
CA LYS A 16 20.92 -10.20 0.44
C LYS A 16 21.16 -11.23 -0.66
N LEU A 17 21.58 -12.45 -0.30
CA LEU A 17 21.70 -13.55 -1.27
C LEU A 17 20.33 -13.99 -1.82
N ALA A 18 19.32 -14.09 -0.94
CA ALA A 18 17.96 -14.43 -1.33
C ALA A 18 17.34 -13.38 -2.25
N GLU A 19 17.61 -12.09 -2.00
CA GLU A 19 17.21 -10.98 -2.89
C GLU A 19 17.81 -11.15 -4.29
N GLN A 20 19.13 -11.38 -4.39
CA GLN A 20 19.81 -11.59 -5.67
C GLN A 20 19.33 -12.84 -6.43
N ALA A 21 18.86 -13.84 -5.69
CA ALA A 21 18.30 -15.07 -6.25
C ALA A 21 16.77 -14.98 -6.48
N GLU A 22 16.15 -13.82 -6.22
CA GLU A 22 14.70 -13.59 -6.29
C GLU A 22 13.87 -14.55 -5.43
N ARG A 23 14.45 -15.10 -4.36
CA ARG A 23 13.80 -16.02 -3.41
C ARG A 23 13.20 -15.24 -2.24
N TYR A 24 12.23 -14.39 -2.53
CA TYR A 24 11.68 -13.43 -1.55
C TYR A 24 10.98 -14.09 -0.35
N GLU A 25 10.41 -15.28 -0.50
CA GLU A 25 9.83 -16.04 0.64
C GLU A 25 10.92 -16.40 1.66
N GLU A 26 12.09 -16.84 1.21
CA GLU A 26 13.26 -17.09 2.08
C GLU A 26 13.85 -15.79 2.62
N MET A 27 13.88 -14.73 1.82
CA MET A 27 14.31 -13.40 2.26
C MET A 27 13.46 -12.92 3.45
N VAL A 28 12.15 -13.12 3.41
CA VAL A 28 11.25 -12.83 4.53
C VAL A 28 11.67 -13.63 5.76
N GLU A 29 11.88 -14.94 5.64
CA GLU A 29 12.28 -15.78 6.78
C GLU A 29 13.58 -15.31 7.45
N PHE A 30 14.59 -14.93 6.66
CA PHE A 30 15.84 -14.38 7.21
C PHE A 30 15.62 -13.04 7.90
N MET A 31 14.85 -12.14 7.29
CA MET A 31 14.57 -10.83 7.89
C MET A 31 13.69 -10.93 9.13
N GLU A 32 12.76 -11.89 9.22
CA GLU A 32 12.02 -12.16 10.46
C GLU A 32 12.95 -12.58 11.60
N LYS A 33 13.97 -13.39 11.31
CA LYS A 33 14.99 -13.79 12.30
C LYS A 33 15.81 -12.59 12.76
N VAL A 34 16.15 -11.67 11.84
CA VAL A 34 16.82 -10.41 12.19
C VAL A 34 15.94 -9.60 13.15
N VAL A 35 14.66 -9.40 12.85
CA VAL A 35 13.74 -8.64 13.73
C VAL A 35 13.61 -9.29 15.11
N LYS A 36 13.40 -10.61 15.16
CA LYS A 36 13.20 -11.36 16.42
C LYS A 36 14.47 -11.50 17.26
N ALA A 37 15.65 -11.39 16.67
CA ALA A 37 16.92 -11.39 17.40
C ALA A 37 17.16 -10.07 18.14
N VAL A 38 16.44 -9.01 17.77
CA VAL A 38 16.65 -7.67 18.26
C VAL A 38 15.62 -7.36 19.34
N ASN A 39 15.93 -7.74 20.58
CA ASN A 39 15.05 -7.47 21.73
C ASN A 39 15.11 -6.01 22.22
N VAL A 40 16.07 -5.19 21.76
CA VAL A 40 16.26 -3.81 22.25
C VAL A 40 16.79 -2.83 21.17
N GLU A 41 17.53 -3.30 20.17
CA GLU A 41 18.16 -2.43 19.18
C GLU A 41 17.19 -2.02 18.05
N GLU A 42 17.46 -0.92 17.36
CA GLU A 42 16.70 -0.55 16.18
C GLU A 42 17.27 -1.28 14.95
N LEU A 43 16.44 -1.55 13.93
CA LEU A 43 16.99 -1.96 12.64
C LEU A 43 17.77 -0.80 12.03
N THR A 44 18.90 -1.11 11.41
CA THR A 44 19.59 -0.14 10.57
C THR A 44 18.73 0.21 9.35
N VAL A 45 19.06 1.33 8.68
CA VAL A 45 18.36 1.74 7.45
C VAL A 45 18.40 0.64 6.39
N GLU A 46 19.54 -0.03 6.24
CA GLU A 46 19.71 -1.14 5.29
C GLU A 46 18.81 -2.33 5.64
N GLU A 47 18.82 -2.79 6.90
CA GLU A 47 17.98 -3.91 7.33
C GLU A 47 16.49 -3.61 7.21
N ARG A 48 16.07 -2.39 7.57
CA ARG A 48 14.70 -1.93 7.41
C ARG A 48 14.27 -1.94 5.94
N ASN A 49 15.16 -1.52 5.03
CA ASN A 49 14.89 -1.57 3.60
C ASN A 49 14.80 -3.02 3.09
N LEU A 50 15.71 -3.90 3.49
CA LEU A 50 15.67 -5.33 3.13
C LEU A 50 14.35 -5.98 3.59
N LEU A 51 13.91 -5.72 4.82
CA LEU A 51 12.63 -6.21 5.33
C LEU A 51 11.47 -5.74 4.45
N SER A 52 11.45 -4.45 4.10
CA SER A 52 10.40 -3.89 3.24
C SER A 52 10.42 -4.46 1.83
N VAL A 53 11.60 -4.67 1.24
CA VAL A 53 11.73 -5.27 -0.10
C VAL A 53 11.24 -6.71 -0.10
N ALA A 54 11.64 -7.51 0.91
CA ALA A 54 11.24 -8.90 1.05
C ALA A 54 9.71 -9.04 1.07
N TYR A 55 9.06 -8.36 2.03
CA TYR A 55 7.61 -8.45 2.18
C TYR A 55 6.84 -7.80 1.02
N LYS A 56 7.37 -6.74 0.39
CA LYS A 56 6.73 -6.08 -0.77
C LYS A 56 6.68 -7.01 -1.98
N ASN A 57 7.75 -7.77 -2.23
CA ASN A 57 7.78 -8.71 -3.35
C ASN A 57 6.84 -9.90 -3.12
N VAL A 58 6.89 -10.51 -1.92
CA VAL A 58 6.01 -11.65 -1.58
C VAL A 58 4.53 -11.25 -1.66
N ILE A 59 4.14 -10.14 -1.02
CA ILE A 59 2.74 -9.69 -1.06
C ILE A 59 2.32 -9.23 -2.46
N GLY A 60 3.23 -8.62 -3.23
CA GLY A 60 2.97 -8.15 -4.59
C GLY A 60 2.57 -9.29 -5.53
N ALA A 61 3.33 -10.39 -5.53
CA ALA A 61 3.05 -11.56 -6.35
C ALA A 61 1.70 -12.22 -6.00
N ARG A 62 1.38 -12.31 -4.70
CA ARG A 62 0.11 -12.89 -4.24
C ARG A 62 -1.08 -11.99 -4.56
N ARG A 63 -0.95 -10.66 -4.41
CA ARG A 63 -1.99 -9.69 -4.80
C ARG A 63 -2.26 -9.70 -6.30
N ALA A 64 -1.21 -9.79 -7.13
CA ALA A 64 -1.38 -9.93 -8.58
C ALA A 64 -2.15 -11.20 -8.94
N SER A 65 -1.78 -12.33 -8.33
CA SER A 65 -2.48 -13.61 -8.51
C SER A 65 -3.96 -13.50 -8.10
N TRP A 66 -4.24 -12.91 -6.93
CA TRP A 66 -5.61 -12.72 -6.44
C TRP A 66 -6.47 -11.86 -7.39
N ARG A 67 -5.93 -10.76 -7.93
CA ARG A 67 -6.64 -9.91 -8.91
C ARG A 67 -6.98 -10.67 -10.18
N ILE A 68 -6.04 -11.45 -10.72
CA ILE A 68 -6.26 -12.26 -11.93
C ILE A 68 -7.39 -13.28 -11.68
N ILE A 69 -7.31 -14.03 -10.58
CA ILE A 69 -8.32 -15.04 -10.23
C ILE A 69 -9.68 -14.40 -9.99
N SER A 70 -9.75 -13.27 -9.30
CA SER A 70 -11.00 -12.52 -9.07
C SER A 70 -11.63 -12.04 -10.39
N SER A 71 -10.81 -11.58 -11.35
CA SER A 71 -11.30 -11.20 -12.68
C SER A 71 -11.83 -12.40 -13.47
N ILE A 72 -11.17 -13.56 -13.38
CA ILE A 72 -11.64 -14.79 -14.02
C ILE A 72 -12.96 -15.25 -13.40
N GLU A 73 -13.09 -15.18 -12.07
CA GLU A 73 -14.33 -15.51 -11.36
C GLU A 73 -15.50 -14.68 -11.89
N GLN A 74 -15.35 -13.35 -11.94
CA GLN A 74 -16.38 -12.44 -12.45
C GLN A 74 -16.76 -12.75 -13.90
N LYS A 75 -15.78 -13.08 -14.75
CA LYS A 75 -16.03 -13.46 -16.15
C LYS A 75 -16.83 -14.76 -16.26
N GLU A 76 -16.50 -15.78 -15.47
CA GLU A 76 -17.24 -17.04 -15.49
C GLU A 76 -18.63 -16.91 -14.87
N GLU A 77 -18.78 -16.06 -13.86
CA GLU A 77 -20.08 -15.72 -13.26
C GLU A 77 -21.01 -15.03 -14.27
N SER A 78 -20.48 -14.10 -15.08
CA SER A 78 -21.23 -13.44 -16.16
C SER A 78 -21.70 -14.39 -17.27
N LYS A 79 -21.05 -15.54 -17.44
CA LYS A 79 -21.43 -16.59 -18.41
C LYS A 79 -22.44 -17.58 -17.84
N GLY A 80 -22.73 -17.53 -16.53
CA GLY A 80 -23.60 -18.49 -15.85
C GLY A 80 -22.95 -19.86 -15.58
N ASN A 81 -21.62 -19.96 -15.63
CA ASN A 81 -20.89 -21.22 -15.43
C ASN A 81 -20.71 -21.54 -13.93
N GLY A 82 -21.81 -21.85 -13.24
CA GLY A 82 -21.83 -22.03 -11.78
C GLY A 82 -20.81 -23.03 -11.23
N ASP A 83 -20.60 -24.16 -11.91
CA ASP A 83 -19.63 -25.18 -11.47
C ASP A 83 -18.18 -24.67 -11.52
N HIS A 84 -17.81 -23.93 -12.59
CA HIS A 84 -16.50 -23.31 -12.68
C HIS A 84 -16.32 -22.22 -11.63
N VAL A 85 -17.36 -21.40 -11.39
CA VAL A 85 -17.34 -20.34 -10.38
C VAL A 85 -17.07 -20.91 -8.99
N ALA A 86 -17.67 -22.05 -8.64
CA ALA A 86 -17.39 -22.73 -7.37
C ALA A 86 -15.91 -23.16 -7.23
N ILE A 87 -15.32 -23.75 -8.27
CA ILE A 87 -13.91 -24.15 -8.28
C ILE A 87 -12.99 -22.93 -8.15
N ILE A 88 -13.29 -21.85 -8.88
CA ILE A 88 -12.51 -20.61 -8.84
C ILE A 88 -12.59 -19.96 -7.47
N LYS A 89 -13.78 -19.91 -6.84
CA LYS A 89 -13.98 -19.38 -5.48
C LYS A 89 -13.13 -20.14 -4.45
N GLU A 90 -13.05 -21.47 -4.55
CA GLU A 90 -12.20 -22.26 -3.65
C GLU A 90 -10.71 -21.91 -3.83
N TYR A 91 -10.26 -21.76 -5.07
CA TYR A 91 -8.87 -21.40 -5.35
C TYR A 91 -8.53 -19.97 -4.92
N ARG A 92 -9.44 -19.02 -5.15
CA ARG A 92 -9.32 -17.65 -4.63
C ARG A 92 -9.20 -17.65 -3.11
N GLY A 93 -10.01 -18.44 -2.40
CA GLY A 93 -9.93 -18.57 -0.94
C GLY A 93 -8.57 -19.06 -0.44
N LYS A 94 -7.88 -19.94 -1.17
CA LYS A 94 -6.50 -20.36 -0.83
C LYS A 94 -5.53 -19.19 -0.93
N ILE A 95 -5.63 -18.38 -1.98
CA ILE A 95 -4.80 -17.18 -2.16
C ILE A 95 -5.10 -16.13 -1.07
N GLU A 96 -6.36 -15.94 -0.71
CA GLU A 96 -6.77 -15.03 0.37
C GLU A 96 -6.21 -15.47 1.74
N ALA A 97 -6.13 -16.78 2.00
CA ALA A 97 -5.49 -17.31 3.20
C ALA A 97 -3.97 -17.05 3.22
N GLU A 98 -3.29 -17.22 2.08
CA GLU A 98 -1.87 -16.89 1.93
C GLU A 98 -1.62 -15.39 2.14
N LEU A 99 -2.44 -14.52 1.53
CA LEU A 99 -2.38 -13.07 1.71
C LEU A 99 -2.56 -12.67 3.17
N SER A 100 -3.56 -13.25 3.85
CA SER A 100 -3.82 -12.99 5.27
C SER A 100 -2.61 -13.36 6.10
N LYS A 101 -2.04 -14.56 5.91
CA LYS A 101 -0.85 -15.02 6.62
C LYS A 101 0.35 -14.09 6.46
N ILE A 102 0.60 -13.60 5.24
CA ILE A 102 1.71 -12.67 4.96
C ILE A 102 1.48 -11.34 5.69
N CYS A 103 0.27 -10.80 5.61
CA CYS A 103 -0.09 -9.54 6.29
C CYS A 103 0.02 -9.68 7.81
N ASP A 104 -0.54 -10.74 8.39
CA ASP A 104 -0.52 -10.99 9.83
C ASP A 104 0.92 -11.15 10.34
N GLY A 105 1.80 -11.79 9.56
CA GLY A 105 3.22 -11.94 9.89
C GLY A 105 3.92 -10.60 10.09
N ILE A 106 3.84 -9.69 9.11
CA ILE A 106 4.49 -8.38 9.23
C ILE A 106 3.78 -7.46 10.22
N LEU A 107 2.45 -7.49 10.30
CA LEU A 107 1.70 -6.68 11.27
C LEU A 107 2.07 -7.06 12.70
N SER A 108 2.24 -8.36 12.97
CA SER A 108 2.72 -8.85 14.26
C SER A 108 4.11 -8.29 14.60
N LEU A 109 5.06 -8.32 13.65
CA LEU A 109 6.41 -7.77 13.84
C LEU A 109 6.39 -6.26 14.06
N LEU A 110 5.55 -5.53 13.32
CA LEU A 110 5.39 -4.09 13.45
C LEU A 110 4.89 -3.72 14.85
N GLU A 111 3.87 -4.43 15.35
CA GLU A 111 3.27 -4.14 16.66
C GLU A 111 4.17 -4.54 17.83
N SER A 112 4.82 -5.70 17.75
CA SER A 112 5.57 -6.26 18.87
C SER A 112 7.03 -5.82 18.95
N HIS A 113 7.66 -5.46 17.83
CA HIS A 113 9.10 -5.16 17.78
C HIS A 113 9.40 -3.79 17.17
N LEU A 114 8.91 -3.51 15.95
CA LEU A 114 9.45 -2.41 15.13
C LEU A 114 8.90 -1.02 15.47
N VAL A 115 7.58 -0.88 15.65
CA VAL A 115 7.00 0.41 16.06
C VAL A 115 7.45 0.81 17.47
N PRO A 116 7.50 -0.10 18.46
CA PRO A 116 8.00 0.24 19.80
C PRO A 116 9.48 0.60 19.87
N SER A 117 10.34 0.04 18.99
CA SER A 117 11.79 0.30 19.00
C SER A 117 12.19 1.54 18.20
N ALA A 118 11.30 2.07 17.35
CA ALA A 118 11.61 3.20 16.49
C ALA A 118 11.90 4.49 17.29
N SER A 119 13.12 5.01 17.17
CA SER A 119 13.56 6.19 17.92
C SER A 119 13.36 7.51 17.15
N THR A 120 13.56 7.49 15.84
CA THR A 120 13.52 8.67 14.96
C THR A 120 12.14 8.89 14.33
N ALA A 121 11.86 10.12 13.87
CA ALA A 121 10.64 10.41 13.11
C ALA A 121 10.56 9.57 11.82
N GLU A 122 11.68 9.44 11.10
CA GLU A 122 11.74 8.67 9.86
C GLU A 122 11.41 7.19 10.07
N SER A 123 11.98 6.54 11.10
CA SER A 123 11.72 5.13 11.37
C SER A 123 10.30 4.89 11.87
N LYS A 124 9.78 5.74 12.75
CA LYS A 124 8.37 5.67 13.19
C LYS A 124 7.42 5.78 12.00
N VAL A 125 7.61 6.78 11.14
CA VAL A 125 6.77 6.98 9.96
C VAL A 125 6.90 5.82 8.98
N PHE A 126 8.11 5.30 8.76
CA PHE A 126 8.33 4.15 7.89
C PHE A 126 7.50 2.95 8.35
N TYR A 127 7.56 2.60 9.63
CA TYR A 127 6.82 1.46 10.18
C TYR A 127 5.31 1.71 10.25
N LEU A 128 4.86 2.92 10.60
CA LEU A 128 3.44 3.26 10.59
C LEU A 128 2.85 3.24 9.18
N LYS A 129 3.59 3.76 8.20
CA LYS A 129 3.23 3.65 6.78
C LYS A 129 3.14 2.18 6.36
N MET A 130 4.13 1.36 6.71
CA MET A 130 4.11 -0.07 6.43
C MET A 130 2.89 -0.75 7.07
N LYS A 131 2.58 -0.44 8.34
CA LYS A 131 1.36 -0.93 9.02
C LYS A 131 0.10 -0.58 8.25
N GLY A 132 -0.02 0.68 7.80
CA GLY A 132 -1.14 1.14 6.98
C GLY A 132 -1.23 0.38 5.65
N ASP A 133 -0.09 0.16 4.98
CA ASP A 133 -0.01 -0.59 3.72
C ASP A 133 -0.51 -2.04 3.87
N TYR A 134 -0.12 -2.75 4.92
CA TYR A 134 -0.54 -4.15 5.11
C TYR A 134 -2.00 -4.30 5.57
N HIS A 135 -2.51 -3.39 6.40
CA HIS A 135 -3.95 -3.33 6.65
C HIS A 135 -4.74 -2.97 5.38
N ARG A 136 -4.18 -2.12 4.51
CA ARG A 136 -4.82 -1.77 3.24
C ARG A 136 -4.94 -2.99 2.35
N TYR A 137 -3.89 -3.80 2.26
CA TYR A 137 -3.92 -5.06 1.50
C TYR A 137 -4.97 -6.03 2.04
N LEU A 138 -5.17 -6.12 3.36
CA LEU A 138 -6.27 -6.88 3.95
C LEU A 138 -7.63 -6.33 3.51
N ALA A 139 -7.82 -5.01 3.51
CA ALA A 139 -9.07 -4.37 3.12
C ALA A 139 -9.43 -4.55 1.63
N GLU A 140 -8.48 -4.91 0.77
CA GLU A 140 -8.72 -5.16 -0.67
C GLU A 140 -9.56 -6.43 -0.91
N PHE A 141 -9.36 -7.48 -0.13
CA PHE A 141 -10.00 -8.79 -0.36
C PHE A 141 -10.92 -9.25 0.76
N LYS A 142 -10.75 -8.73 1.99
CA LYS A 142 -11.66 -9.03 3.09
C LYS A 142 -13.04 -8.44 2.82
N THR A 143 -14.05 -9.00 3.49
CA THR A 143 -15.46 -8.56 3.35
C THR A 143 -16.09 -8.29 4.71
N GLY A 144 -17.26 -7.64 4.72
CA GLY A 144 -18.05 -7.41 5.93
C GLY A 144 -17.28 -6.68 7.03
N VAL A 145 -17.30 -7.23 8.25
CA VAL A 145 -16.68 -6.64 9.45
C VAL A 145 -15.15 -6.59 9.33
N GLU A 146 -14.52 -7.67 8.87
CA GLU A 146 -13.06 -7.72 8.73
C GLU A 146 -12.54 -6.64 7.76
N ARG A 147 -13.27 -6.37 6.66
CA ARG A 147 -12.92 -5.29 5.73
C ARG A 147 -12.96 -3.93 6.43
N LYS A 148 -13.99 -3.70 7.23
CA LYS A 148 -14.19 -2.43 7.94
C LYS A 148 -13.08 -2.20 8.97
N GLU A 149 -12.75 -3.22 9.76
CA GLU A 149 -11.67 -3.17 10.75
C GLU A 149 -10.30 -2.94 10.09
N ALA A 150 -10.03 -3.60 8.95
CA ALA A 150 -8.82 -3.38 8.18
C ALA A 150 -8.74 -1.93 7.65
N ALA A 151 -9.82 -1.39 7.09
CA ALA A 151 -9.87 -0.01 6.60
C ALA A 151 -9.70 1.02 7.74
N GLU A 152 -10.33 0.81 8.89
CA GLU A 152 -10.15 1.66 10.07
C GLU A 152 -8.70 1.63 10.59
N SER A 153 -8.09 0.44 10.61
CA SER A 153 -6.70 0.25 11.01
C SER A 153 -5.72 0.93 10.04
N THR A 154 -5.98 0.86 8.74
CA THR A 154 -5.22 1.61 7.72
C THR A 154 -5.31 3.11 7.96
N LEU A 155 -6.53 3.64 8.15
CA LEU A 155 -6.75 5.07 8.36
C LEU A 155 -6.02 5.57 9.61
N LEU A 156 -6.08 4.81 10.71
CA LEU A 156 -5.41 5.16 11.97
C LEU A 156 -3.88 5.19 11.78
N ALA A 157 -3.31 4.17 11.12
CA ALA A 157 -1.87 4.08 10.90
C ALA A 157 -1.35 5.21 10.00
N TYR A 158 -2.03 5.50 8.88
CA TYR A 158 -1.64 6.60 8.00
C TYR A 158 -1.83 7.98 8.64
N LYS A 159 -2.89 8.21 9.42
CA LYS A 159 -3.04 9.46 10.17
C LYS A 159 -1.93 9.65 11.20
N SER A 160 -1.61 8.61 11.95
CA SER A 160 -0.50 8.66 12.92
C SER A 160 0.84 8.98 12.24
N ALA A 161 1.08 8.41 11.06
CA ALA A 161 2.25 8.75 10.25
C ALA A 161 2.19 10.19 9.71
N GLN A 162 1.01 10.65 9.30
CA GLN A 162 0.77 11.98 8.74
C GLN A 162 1.06 13.09 9.77
N ASP A 163 0.60 12.90 11.01
CA ASP A 163 0.82 13.84 12.11
C ASP A 163 2.33 14.06 12.39
N ILE A 164 3.15 13.01 12.22
CA ILE A 164 4.61 13.10 12.38
C ILE A 164 5.25 13.80 11.17
N VAL A 165 4.96 13.38 9.94
CA VAL A 165 5.66 13.93 8.75
C VAL A 165 5.36 15.39 8.49
N ILE A 166 4.17 15.89 8.86
CA ILE A 166 3.81 17.29 8.65
C ILE A 166 4.69 18.21 9.50
N VAL A 167 5.12 17.75 10.68
CA VAL A 167 5.94 18.50 11.63
C VAL A 167 7.43 18.29 11.38
N GLU A 168 7.84 17.05 11.13
CA GLU A 168 9.25 16.65 11.18
C GLU A 168 9.95 16.62 9.82
N LEU A 169 9.21 16.47 8.70
CA LEU A 169 9.81 16.24 7.38
C LEU A 169 9.38 17.31 6.37
N ALA A 170 10.33 17.76 5.54
CA ALA A 170 10.05 18.69 4.44
C ALA A 170 9.03 18.09 3.44
N PRO A 171 8.20 18.91 2.77
CA PRO A 171 7.25 18.47 1.74
C PRO A 171 7.87 17.61 0.63
N THR A 172 9.13 17.87 0.28
CA THR A 172 9.89 17.13 -0.73
C THR A 172 10.46 15.80 -0.22
N HIS A 173 10.40 15.51 1.09
CA HIS A 173 11.03 14.32 1.64
C HIS A 173 10.39 13.02 1.10
N PRO A 174 11.16 12.04 0.59
CA PRO A 174 10.61 10.84 -0.05
C PRO A 174 9.64 10.03 0.83
N ILE A 175 9.91 9.94 2.14
CA ILE A 175 9.00 9.27 3.08
C ILE A 175 7.64 9.99 3.18
N ARG A 176 7.62 11.33 3.22
CA ARG A 176 6.39 12.14 3.30
C ARG A 176 5.58 12.03 2.01
N LEU A 177 6.25 12.15 0.87
CA LEU A 177 5.65 11.95 -0.45
C LEU A 177 5.09 10.53 -0.61
N GLY A 178 5.87 9.52 -0.22
CA GLY A 178 5.46 8.12 -0.30
C GLY A 178 4.27 7.79 0.60
N LEU A 179 4.15 8.44 1.77
CA LEU A 179 2.96 8.35 2.62
C LEU A 179 1.75 8.97 1.93
N ALA A 180 1.88 10.18 1.40
CA ALA A 180 0.78 10.86 0.71
C ALA A 180 0.28 10.06 -0.50
N LEU A 181 1.20 9.49 -1.29
CA LEU A 181 0.89 8.60 -2.40
C LEU A 181 0.02 7.42 -1.94
N ASN A 182 0.49 6.65 -0.95
CA ASN A 182 -0.24 5.46 -0.51
C ASN A 182 -1.55 5.80 0.21
N PHE A 183 -1.61 6.92 0.92
CA PHE A 183 -2.82 7.38 1.60
C PHE A 183 -3.87 7.89 0.61
N SER A 184 -3.45 8.54 -0.48
CA SER A 184 -4.38 8.92 -1.57
C SER A 184 -4.99 7.69 -2.25
N VAL A 185 -4.17 6.66 -2.54
CA VAL A 185 -4.64 5.37 -3.09
C VAL A 185 -5.65 4.71 -2.15
N PHE A 186 -5.42 4.76 -0.84
CA PHE A 186 -6.39 4.26 0.15
C PHE A 186 -7.74 4.97 0.08
N TYR A 187 -7.74 6.31 0.01
CA TYR A 187 -8.98 7.07 -0.13
C TYR A 187 -9.73 6.70 -1.41
N TYR A 188 -9.00 6.48 -2.51
CA TYR A 188 -9.59 6.11 -3.79
C TYR A 188 -10.12 4.68 -3.77
N GLU A 189 -9.24 3.69 -3.59
CA GLU A 189 -9.55 2.26 -3.81
C GLU A 189 -10.34 1.62 -2.67
N ILE A 190 -10.16 2.07 -1.41
CA ILE A 190 -10.76 1.39 -0.24
C ILE A 190 -11.96 2.14 0.31
N LEU A 191 -11.83 3.47 0.45
CA LEU A 191 -12.90 4.31 1.00
C LEU A 191 -13.85 4.87 -0.05
N ASN A 192 -13.60 4.59 -1.34
CA ASN A 192 -14.41 5.09 -2.46
C ASN A 192 -14.69 6.60 -2.34
N SER A 193 -13.64 7.35 -2.00
CA SER A 193 -13.67 8.80 -1.74
C SER A 193 -12.73 9.53 -2.70
N PRO A 194 -13.04 9.55 -4.01
CA PRO A 194 -12.14 10.05 -5.05
C PRO A 194 -11.75 11.52 -4.84
N ASP A 195 -12.69 12.37 -4.42
CA ASP A 195 -12.39 13.78 -4.10
C ASP A 195 -11.31 13.93 -3.04
N ARG A 196 -11.36 13.10 -1.98
CA ARG A 196 -10.34 13.15 -0.91
C ARG A 196 -8.99 12.65 -1.40
N ALA A 197 -8.99 11.60 -2.22
CA ALA A 197 -7.78 11.06 -2.82
C ALA A 197 -7.08 12.10 -3.70
N CYS A 198 -7.83 12.72 -4.63
CA CYS A 198 -7.32 13.74 -5.54
C CYS A 198 -6.85 14.98 -4.79
N ASN A 199 -7.60 15.47 -3.80
CA ASN A 199 -7.19 16.62 -2.99
C ASN A 199 -5.88 16.35 -2.24
N LEU A 200 -5.74 15.18 -1.61
CA LEU A 200 -4.52 14.82 -0.88
C LEU A 200 -3.32 14.68 -1.82
N ALA A 201 -3.47 13.98 -2.95
CA ALA A 201 -2.41 13.79 -3.92
C ALA A 201 -1.97 15.10 -4.56
N LYS A 202 -2.94 15.97 -4.91
CA LYS A 202 -2.66 17.29 -5.47
C LYS A 202 -1.95 18.19 -4.47
N GLN A 203 -2.44 18.25 -3.23
CA GLN A 203 -1.78 19.05 -2.19
C GLN A 203 -0.32 18.61 -1.97
N ALA A 204 -0.08 17.30 -1.86
CA ALA A 204 1.30 16.80 -1.69
C ALA A 204 2.20 17.13 -2.88
N PHE A 205 1.66 17.09 -4.11
CA PHE A 205 2.40 17.46 -5.32
C PHE A 205 2.70 18.96 -5.36
N ASP A 206 1.70 19.81 -5.08
CA ASP A 206 1.80 21.27 -5.10
C ASP A 206 2.72 21.80 -3.97
N ASP A 207 2.69 21.18 -2.80
CA ASP A 207 3.61 21.53 -1.70
C ASP A 207 5.06 21.16 -2.10
N ALA A 208 5.29 19.97 -2.66
CA ALA A 208 6.62 19.51 -3.03
C ALA A 208 7.22 20.26 -4.22
N ILE A 209 6.42 20.63 -5.23
CA ILE A 209 6.91 21.40 -6.39
C ILE A 209 7.42 22.78 -5.96
N SER A 210 6.81 23.38 -4.92
CA SER A 210 7.19 24.71 -4.43
C SER A 210 8.58 24.76 -3.78
N GLU A 211 9.09 23.62 -3.32
CA GLU A 211 10.38 23.50 -2.63
C GLU A 211 11.38 22.61 -3.41
N LEU A 212 11.01 22.13 -4.61
CA LEU A 212 11.79 21.15 -5.37
C LEU A 212 13.19 21.66 -5.74
N ASP A 213 13.30 22.95 -6.06
CA ASP A 213 14.56 23.61 -6.45
C ASP A 213 15.60 23.66 -5.31
N THR A 214 15.21 23.32 -4.08
CA THR A 214 16.10 23.32 -2.90
C THR A 214 16.81 21.99 -2.69
N LEU A 215 16.44 20.93 -3.41
CA LEU A 215 16.98 19.59 -3.23
C LEU A 215 18.36 19.39 -3.87
N GLY A 216 19.19 18.59 -3.21
CA GLY A 216 20.42 18.03 -3.80
C GLY A 216 20.13 16.90 -4.80
N GLU A 217 21.11 16.56 -5.64
CA GLU A 217 20.92 15.64 -6.78
C GLU A 217 20.40 14.24 -6.38
N GLU A 218 20.86 13.69 -5.25
CA GLU A 218 20.45 12.37 -4.76
C GLU A 218 18.97 12.38 -4.33
N SER A 219 18.58 13.29 -3.45
CA SER A 219 17.19 13.43 -2.99
C SER A 219 16.23 13.86 -4.10
N TYR A 220 16.72 14.59 -5.10
CA TYR A 220 15.92 15.03 -6.25
C TYR A 220 15.39 13.83 -7.05
N LYS A 221 16.23 12.82 -7.32
CA LYS A 221 15.82 11.64 -8.10
C LYS A 221 14.71 10.85 -7.42
N ASP A 222 14.85 10.60 -6.11
CA ASP A 222 13.85 9.84 -5.35
C ASP A 222 12.53 10.60 -5.22
N SER A 223 12.60 11.90 -4.93
CA SER A 223 11.42 12.74 -4.73
C SER A 223 10.64 12.91 -6.04
N THR A 224 11.33 13.18 -7.15
CA THR A 224 10.70 13.34 -8.46
C THR A 224 10.07 12.06 -8.98
N LEU A 225 10.65 10.89 -8.69
CA LEU A 225 10.04 9.60 -9.03
C LEU A 225 8.68 9.43 -8.32
N ILE A 226 8.59 9.79 -7.04
CA ILE A 226 7.32 9.67 -6.29
C ILE A 226 6.30 10.74 -6.73
N MET A 227 6.75 11.97 -6.98
CA MET A 227 5.90 13.02 -7.54
C MET A 227 5.32 12.63 -8.91
N GLN A 228 6.11 11.93 -9.74
CA GLN A 228 5.64 11.39 -11.00
C GLN A 228 4.48 10.40 -10.80
N LEU A 229 4.59 9.49 -9.83
CA LEU A 229 3.52 8.55 -9.49
C LEU A 229 2.26 9.25 -8.96
N LEU A 230 2.40 10.30 -8.15
CA LEU A 230 1.28 11.14 -7.70
C LEU A 230 0.56 11.78 -8.90
N ARG A 231 1.31 12.34 -9.86
CA ARG A 231 0.76 12.94 -11.08
C ARG A 231 0.05 11.91 -11.95
N ASP A 232 0.62 10.72 -12.08
CA ASP A 232 0.05 9.65 -12.90
C ASP A 232 -1.28 9.17 -12.30
N ASN A 233 -1.35 9.00 -10.98
CA ASN A 233 -2.60 8.72 -10.27
C ASN A 233 -3.64 9.83 -10.45
N LEU A 234 -3.25 11.10 -10.29
CA LEU A 234 -4.17 12.22 -10.50
C LEU A 234 -4.74 12.25 -11.91
N THR A 235 -3.91 11.96 -12.92
CA THR A 235 -4.34 11.92 -14.32
C THR A 235 -5.38 10.82 -14.52
N LEU A 236 -5.10 9.61 -14.02
CA LEU A 236 -6.00 8.46 -14.11
C LEU A 236 -7.35 8.72 -13.39
N TRP A 237 -7.30 9.22 -12.15
CA TRP A 237 -8.52 9.43 -11.37
C TRP A 237 -9.36 10.59 -11.90
N THR A 238 -8.73 11.63 -12.46
CA THR A 238 -9.50 12.74 -13.04
C THR A 238 -10.18 12.32 -14.34
N SER A 239 -9.58 11.43 -15.14
CA SER A 239 -10.26 10.87 -16.31
C SER A 239 -11.46 10.01 -15.92
N ASP A 240 -11.31 9.15 -14.89
CA ASP A 240 -12.40 8.30 -14.40
C ASP A 240 -13.61 9.14 -13.95
N ILE A 241 -13.36 10.21 -13.18
CA ILE A 241 -14.41 11.14 -12.71
C ILE A 241 -15.13 11.84 -13.88
N THR A 242 -14.38 12.26 -14.90
CA THR A 242 -14.99 12.91 -16.07
C THR A 242 -15.82 11.96 -16.92
N ASP A 243 -15.44 10.69 -17.00
CA ASP A 243 -16.17 9.65 -17.73
C ASP A 243 -17.47 9.27 -16.97
N GLU A 244 -17.41 9.12 -15.65
CA GLU A 244 -18.59 8.88 -14.81
C GLU A 244 -19.61 10.04 -14.88
N ALA A 245 -19.13 11.30 -14.81
CA ALA A 245 -19.99 12.47 -14.95
C ALA A 245 -20.59 12.61 -16.37
N GLY A 246 -19.90 12.10 -17.40
CA GLY A 246 -20.36 12.11 -18.78
C GLY A 246 -21.49 11.10 -19.07
N ASP A 247 -21.53 9.99 -18.33
CA ASP A 247 -22.60 9.00 -18.44
C ASP A 247 -23.83 9.35 -17.59
N GLU A 248 -23.69 10.06 -16.45
CA GLU A 248 -24.84 10.62 -15.71
C GLU A 248 -25.64 11.64 -16.55
N ILE A 249 -24.99 12.39 -17.44
CA ILE A 249 -25.67 13.39 -18.30
C ILE A 249 -26.48 12.73 -19.43
N LYS A 250 -26.15 11.50 -19.83
CA LYS A 250 -26.90 10.76 -20.88
C LYS A 250 -28.16 10.08 -20.36
N GLU A 251 -28.31 9.91 -19.05
CA GLU A 251 -29.50 9.31 -18.42
C GLU A 251 -30.55 10.33 -17.98
N ALA A 252 -30.36 11.63 -18.24
CA ALA A 252 -31.41 12.62 -18.03
C ALA A 252 -32.61 12.34 -18.96
N PRO A 253 -33.85 12.16 -18.45
CA PRO A 253 -35.00 11.90 -19.29
C PRO A 253 -35.26 13.09 -20.21
N LEU A 254 -35.26 12.85 -21.53
CA LEU A 254 -35.84 13.76 -22.51
C LEU A 254 -37.28 14.05 -22.08
N LYS A 255 -37.54 15.28 -21.62
CA LYS A 255 -38.90 15.75 -21.34
C LYS A 255 -39.74 15.59 -22.61
N PRO A 256 -40.96 15.04 -22.53
CA PRO A 256 -41.85 15.00 -23.67
C PRO A 256 -42.26 16.44 -24.04
N GLU A 257 -42.10 16.79 -25.31
CA GLU A 257 -42.68 18.00 -25.89
C GLU A 257 -44.21 17.93 -25.73
N SER A 258 -44.75 18.78 -24.85
CA SER A 258 -46.18 19.06 -24.83
C SER A 258 -46.49 20.01 -25.99
N GLY A 259 -46.87 19.43 -27.13
CA GLY A 259 -47.63 20.14 -28.13
C GLY A 259 -49.06 20.36 -27.63
N GLU A 260 -49.48 21.60 -27.52
CA GLU A 260 -50.90 21.95 -27.53
C GLU A 260 -51.10 23.11 -28.50
N GLY A 261 -51.78 22.79 -29.61
CA GLY A 261 -52.49 23.78 -30.38
C GLY A 261 -53.85 24.03 -29.76
N GLN A 262 -54.19 25.30 -29.59
CA GLN A 262 -55.42 25.94 -30.08
C GLN A 262 -55.29 27.46 -29.93
#